data_AF-A0A9R1EDK1-F1
#
_entry.id   AF-A0A9R1EDK1-F1
#
_cell.length_a   1.000
_cell.length_b   1.000
_cell.length_c   1.000
_cell.angle_alpha   90.00
_cell.angle_beta   90.00
_cell.angle_gamma   90.00
#
_symmetry.space_group_name_H-M   'P 1'
#
loop_
_entity.id
_entity.type
_entity.pdbx_description
1 polymer ?
#
loop_
_entity_poly.entity_id
_entity_poly.type
_entity_poly.pdbx_seq_one_letter_code
_entity_poly.pdbx_strand_id
1 'polypeptide(L)'
;MYCLSNYSSSVGNSSALPALLPDQARKLKQLSVLTLAESTKVLPYDQLMQELDVSNVRELEDFLINECMYSGIVRGKLDQLRRCFEVQFAAGRDLTPDQLTNMIETLSDWLGTSDNLLHHIQEKIKWADTTSELNKKHQKEFEDRVEEAKKSVKKLNNVSRQTMTYGGMTTFSLNLEE
;
A
#
# COMPACT_ATOMS: atom_id res chain seq x y z
N MET A 1 -34.04 -22.35 4.35
CA MET A 1 -33.18 -23.34 3.65
C MET A 1 -32.91 -22.89 2.21
N TYR A 2 -32.59 -21.62 1.99
CA TYR A 2 -32.23 -21.06 0.66
C TYR A 2 -30.89 -20.28 0.69
N CYS A 3 -30.28 -20.10 1.86
CA CYS A 3 -29.16 -19.17 2.05
C CYS A 3 -27.79 -19.66 1.54
N LEU A 4 -27.65 -20.90 1.06
CA LEU A 4 -26.35 -21.47 0.67
C LEU A 4 -26.38 -22.30 -0.63
N SER A 5 -27.53 -22.45 -1.27
CA SER A 5 -27.64 -23.27 -2.48
C SER A 5 -27.22 -22.46 -3.70
N ASN A 6 -26.14 -22.88 -4.38
CA ASN A 6 -25.78 -22.34 -5.69
C ASN A 6 -26.72 -22.91 -6.76
N TYR A 7 -26.79 -22.24 -7.92
CA TYR A 7 -27.66 -22.64 -9.04
C TYR A 7 -27.42 -24.09 -9.46
N SER A 8 -26.15 -24.50 -9.60
CA SER A 8 -25.74 -25.88 -9.87
C SER A 8 -26.34 -26.90 -8.87
N SER A 9 -26.30 -26.59 -7.58
CA SER A 9 -26.89 -27.41 -6.51
C SER A 9 -28.42 -27.47 -6.55
N SER A 10 -29.09 -26.42 -7.02
CA SER A 10 -30.54 -26.39 -7.20
C SER A 10 -30.97 -27.25 -8.38
N VAL A 11 -30.21 -27.26 -9.47
CA VAL A 11 -30.46 -28.09 -10.66
C VAL A 11 -30.19 -29.57 -10.35
N GLY A 12 -29.13 -29.88 -9.60
CA GLY A 12 -28.83 -31.25 -9.16
C GLY A 12 -29.89 -31.87 -8.24
N ASN A 13 -30.62 -31.03 -7.48
CA ASN A 13 -31.69 -31.46 -6.57
C ASN A 13 -33.11 -31.26 -7.14
N SER A 14 -33.26 -31.23 -8.47
CA SER A 14 -34.54 -31.01 -9.15
C SER A 14 -35.66 -32.01 -8.78
N SER A 15 -35.33 -33.16 -8.19
CA SER A 15 -36.29 -34.14 -7.69
C SER A 15 -36.85 -33.83 -6.29
N ALA A 16 -36.17 -32.98 -5.52
CA ALA A 16 -36.51 -32.61 -4.15
C ALA A 16 -37.06 -31.18 -4.02
N LEU A 17 -36.92 -30.35 -5.06
CA LEU A 17 -37.34 -28.96 -5.08
C LEU A 17 -38.47 -28.72 -6.10
N PRO A 18 -39.40 -27.78 -5.84
CA PRO A 18 -40.41 -27.38 -6.82
C PRO A 18 -39.77 -26.86 -8.12
N ALA A 19 -40.45 -27.07 -9.25
CA ALA A 19 -40.01 -26.55 -10.53
C ALA A 19 -39.80 -25.02 -10.46
N LEU A 20 -38.60 -24.58 -10.84
CA LEU A 20 -38.23 -23.17 -10.77
C LEU A 20 -38.91 -22.38 -11.89
N LEU A 21 -39.54 -21.26 -11.52
CA LEU A 21 -39.99 -20.27 -12.50
C LEU A 21 -38.76 -19.61 -13.18
N PRO A 22 -38.87 -19.15 -14.44
CA PRO A 22 -37.76 -18.50 -15.14
C PRO A 22 -37.13 -17.34 -14.36
N ASP A 23 -37.96 -16.55 -13.67
CA ASP A 23 -37.52 -15.45 -12.80
C ASP A 23 -36.74 -15.93 -11.57
N GLN A 24 -37.12 -17.07 -11.00
CA GLN A 24 -36.42 -17.66 -9.85
C GLN A 24 -35.08 -18.25 -10.28
N ALA A 25 -35.03 -18.91 -11.43
CA ALA A 25 -33.78 -19.41 -12.01
C ALA A 25 -32.79 -18.26 -12.26
N ARG A 26 -33.27 -17.14 -12.83
CA ARG A 26 -32.46 -15.93 -13.02
C ARG A 26 -31.89 -15.39 -11.71
N LYS A 27 -32.73 -15.26 -10.67
CA LYS A 27 -32.28 -14.81 -9.34
C LYS A 27 -31.25 -15.76 -8.73
N LEU A 28 -31.44 -17.07 -8.86
CA LEU A 28 -30.46 -18.05 -8.37
C LEU A 28 -29.11 -17.94 -9.11
N LYS A 29 -29.13 -17.70 -10.42
CA LYS A 29 -27.91 -17.41 -11.20
C LYS A 29 -27.22 -16.14 -10.68
N GLN A 30 -27.96 -15.05 -10.45
CA GLN A 30 -27.42 -13.81 -9.87
C GLN A 30 -26.78 -14.04 -8.49
N LEU A 31 -27.46 -14.77 -7.62
CA LEU A 31 -26.97 -15.11 -6.27
C LEU A 31 -25.74 -16.03 -6.31
N SER A 32 -25.60 -16.86 -7.35
CA SER A 32 -24.42 -17.70 -7.55
C SER A 32 -23.20 -16.87 -7.95
N VAL A 33 -23.38 -15.86 -8.81
CA VAL A 33 -22.30 -14.90 -9.13
C VAL A 33 -21.82 -14.18 -7.87
N LEU A 34 -22.73 -13.76 -6.99
CA LEU A 34 -22.38 -13.08 -5.74
C LEU A 34 -21.54 -13.98 -4.80
N THR A 35 -21.90 -15.25 -4.65
CA THR A 35 -21.13 -16.20 -3.84
C THR A 35 -19.73 -16.46 -4.40
N LEU A 36 -19.61 -16.57 -5.72
CA LEU A 36 -18.29 -16.70 -6.35
C LEU A 36 -17.44 -15.45 -6.12
N ALA A 37 -18.05 -14.26 -6.25
CA ALA A 37 -17.40 -12.97 -6.04
C ALA A 37 -17.01 -12.68 -4.57
N GLU A 38 -17.64 -13.35 -3.62
CA GLU A 38 -17.27 -13.33 -2.20
C GLU A 38 -15.93 -14.04 -1.98
N SER A 39 -15.73 -15.18 -2.65
CA SER A 39 -14.53 -16.00 -2.49
C SER A 39 -13.31 -15.46 -3.24
N THR A 40 -13.50 -14.98 -4.48
CA THR A 40 -12.39 -14.53 -5.33
C THR A 40 -12.76 -13.30 -6.15
N LYS A 41 -11.80 -12.37 -6.29
CA LYS A 41 -11.99 -11.11 -7.06
C LYS A 41 -11.80 -11.28 -8.57
N VAL A 42 -11.24 -12.39 -9.03
CA VAL A 42 -11.06 -12.69 -10.45
C VAL A 42 -11.78 -13.99 -10.73
N LEU A 43 -12.88 -13.91 -11.45
CA LEU A 43 -13.76 -15.05 -11.75
C LEU A 43 -13.49 -15.55 -13.17
N PRO A 44 -12.94 -16.76 -13.36
CA PRO A 44 -12.76 -17.35 -14.68
C PRO A 44 -14.09 -17.60 -15.36
N TYR A 45 -14.17 -17.37 -16.67
CA TYR A 45 -15.38 -17.60 -17.45
C TYR A 45 -15.80 -19.07 -17.43
N ASP A 46 -14.86 -20.00 -17.46
CA ASP A 46 -15.17 -21.44 -17.48
C ASP A 46 -15.90 -21.86 -16.19
N GLN A 47 -15.48 -21.32 -15.03
CA GLN A 47 -16.16 -21.55 -13.75
C GLN A 47 -17.55 -20.90 -13.72
N LEU A 48 -17.66 -19.66 -14.20
CA LEU A 48 -18.95 -18.97 -14.29
C LEU A 48 -19.93 -19.68 -15.22
N MET A 49 -19.46 -20.15 -16.37
CA MET A 49 -20.28 -20.90 -17.33
C MET A 49 -20.78 -22.21 -16.73
N GLN A 50 -19.93 -22.92 -16.00
CA GLN A 50 -20.32 -24.16 -15.31
C GLN A 50 -21.36 -23.91 -14.20
N GLU A 51 -21.12 -22.92 -13.33
CA GLU A 51 -22.01 -22.65 -12.19
C GLU A 51 -23.36 -22.06 -12.60
N LEU A 52 -23.39 -21.31 -13.70
CA LEU A 52 -24.61 -20.69 -14.23
C LEU A 52 -25.31 -21.54 -15.28
N ASP A 53 -24.76 -22.70 -15.66
CA ASP A 53 -25.23 -23.53 -16.76
C ASP A 53 -25.44 -22.71 -18.05
N VAL A 54 -24.36 -22.05 -18.49
CA VAL A 54 -24.34 -21.18 -19.67
C VAL A 54 -23.37 -21.76 -20.70
N SER A 55 -23.85 -21.92 -21.93
CA SER A 55 -23.12 -22.69 -22.96
C SER A 55 -22.07 -21.86 -23.71
N ASN A 56 -22.21 -20.53 -23.73
CA ASN A 56 -21.36 -19.67 -24.54
C ASN A 56 -20.97 -18.37 -23.82
N VAL A 57 -19.82 -17.80 -24.21
CA VAL A 57 -19.26 -16.57 -23.61
C VAL A 57 -20.20 -15.38 -23.80
N ARG A 58 -20.86 -15.30 -24.95
CA ARG A 58 -21.74 -14.16 -25.26
C ARG A 58 -22.92 -14.08 -24.29
N GLU A 59 -23.57 -15.21 -24.05
CA GLU A 59 -24.67 -15.35 -23.11
C GLU A 59 -24.20 -15.08 -21.68
N LEU A 60 -22.98 -15.50 -21.31
CA LEU A 60 -22.40 -15.17 -20.01
C LEU A 60 -22.21 -13.65 -19.86
N GLU A 61 -21.59 -12.99 -20.84
CA GLU A 61 -21.36 -11.56 -20.82
C GLU A 61 -22.69 -10.79 -20.80
N ASP A 62 -23.65 -11.17 -21.63
CA ASP A 62 -24.98 -10.56 -21.67
C ASP A 62 -25.72 -10.74 -20.33
N PHE A 63 -25.59 -11.90 -19.67
CA PHE A 63 -26.14 -12.13 -18.33
C PHE A 63 -25.45 -11.26 -17.28
N LEU A 64 -24.11 -11.19 -17.27
CA LEU A 64 -23.37 -10.38 -16.32
C LEU A 64 -23.71 -8.89 -16.49
N ILE A 65 -23.84 -8.40 -17.72
CA ILE A 65 -24.15 -6.99 -18.00
C ILE A 65 -25.60 -6.69 -17.64
N ASN A 66 -26.56 -7.40 -18.23
CA ASN A 66 -27.98 -7.05 -18.15
C ASN A 66 -28.60 -7.43 -16.81
N GLU A 67 -28.21 -8.57 -16.25
CA GLU A 67 -28.85 -9.10 -15.05
C GLU A 67 -28.06 -8.81 -13.78
N CYS A 68 -26.74 -8.62 -13.85
CA CYS A 68 -25.92 -8.41 -12.65
C CYS A 68 -25.38 -6.97 -12.51
N MET A 69 -24.80 -6.40 -13.56
CA MET A 69 -24.25 -5.04 -13.50
C MET A 69 -25.33 -3.98 -13.55
N TYR A 70 -26.31 -4.14 -14.45
CA TYR A 70 -27.41 -3.19 -14.60
C TYR A 70 -28.31 -3.13 -13.37
N SER A 71 -28.54 -4.28 -12.71
CA SER A 71 -29.25 -4.35 -11.43
C SER A 71 -28.41 -3.82 -10.24
N GLY A 72 -27.12 -3.56 -10.45
CA GLY A 72 -26.22 -2.98 -9.45
C GLY A 72 -25.70 -3.96 -8.40
N ILE A 73 -25.95 -5.27 -8.54
CA ILE A 73 -25.50 -6.28 -7.58
C ILE A 73 -23.99 -6.55 -7.68
N VAL A 74 -23.39 -6.37 -8.86
CA VAL A 74 -21.94 -6.48 -9.07
C VAL A 74 -21.42 -5.31 -9.88
N ARG A 75 -20.15 -4.95 -9.67
CA ARG A 75 -19.41 -4.05 -10.55
C ARG A 75 -18.02 -4.60 -10.78
N GLY A 76 -17.52 -4.44 -12.00
CA GLY A 76 -16.22 -4.97 -12.38
C GLY A 76 -15.93 -4.77 -13.85
N LYS A 77 -14.85 -5.41 -14.33
CA LYS A 77 -14.43 -5.38 -15.73
C LYS A 77 -14.46 -6.78 -16.32
N LEU A 78 -15.00 -6.89 -17.52
CA LEU A 78 -14.94 -8.11 -18.33
C LEU A 78 -13.65 -8.08 -19.15
N ASP A 79 -12.77 -9.05 -18.93
CA ASP A 79 -11.56 -9.26 -19.72
C ASP A 79 -11.76 -10.49 -20.61
N GLN A 80 -12.09 -10.23 -21.87
CA GLN A 80 -12.35 -11.27 -22.86
C GLN A 80 -11.06 -12.00 -23.29
N LEU A 81 -9.89 -11.33 -23.24
CA LEU A 81 -8.61 -11.94 -23.60
C LEU A 81 -8.16 -12.95 -22.54
N ARG A 82 -8.27 -12.57 -21.26
CA ARG A 82 -7.96 -13.44 -20.12
C ARG A 82 -9.11 -14.37 -19.73
N ARG A 83 -10.26 -14.23 -20.38
CA ARG A 83 -11.50 -14.98 -20.11
C ARG A 83 -11.87 -14.91 -18.62
N CYS A 84 -11.87 -13.72 -18.04
CA CYS A 84 -12.22 -13.53 -16.64
C CYS A 84 -13.04 -12.26 -16.40
N PHE A 85 -13.76 -12.27 -15.28
CA PHE A 85 -14.48 -11.14 -14.75
C PHE A 85 -13.76 -10.64 -13.49
N GLU A 86 -13.21 -9.42 -13.55
CA GLU A 86 -12.53 -8.76 -12.44
C GLU A 86 -13.56 -7.99 -11.61
N VAL A 87 -13.92 -8.55 -10.46
CA VAL A 87 -14.90 -8.01 -9.52
C VAL A 87 -14.26 -6.87 -8.71
N GLN A 88 -14.83 -5.68 -8.82
CA GLN A 88 -14.49 -4.53 -7.96
C GLN A 88 -15.45 -4.41 -6.78
N PHE A 89 -16.71 -4.76 -7.01
CA PHE A 89 -17.76 -4.71 -5.99
C PHE A 89 -18.74 -5.87 -6.20
N ALA A 90 -19.20 -6.44 -5.10
CA ALA A 90 -20.30 -7.38 -5.06
C ALA A 90 -21.16 -7.06 -3.84
N ALA A 91 -22.48 -7.08 -4.02
CA ALA A 91 -23.42 -6.88 -2.93
C ALA A 91 -23.37 -8.06 -1.95
N GLY A 92 -23.55 -7.79 -0.65
CA GLY A 92 -23.70 -8.82 0.36
C GLY A 92 -25.00 -9.59 0.16
N ARG A 93 -24.93 -10.92 0.19
CA ARG A 93 -26.09 -11.81 -0.06
C ARG A 93 -26.83 -12.18 1.22
N ASP A 94 -26.14 -12.88 2.11
CA ASP A 94 -26.65 -13.41 3.36
C ASP A 94 -25.59 -13.21 4.45
N LEU A 95 -26.01 -12.89 5.69
CA LEU A 95 -25.13 -12.87 6.85
C LEU A 95 -25.43 -14.07 7.73
N THR A 96 -24.43 -14.91 7.97
CA THR A 96 -24.50 -15.95 9.00
C THR A 96 -23.98 -15.43 10.34
N PRO A 97 -24.45 -15.96 11.48
CA PRO A 97 -23.93 -15.57 12.80
C PRO A 97 -22.41 -15.72 12.92
N ASP A 98 -21.83 -16.75 12.30
CA ASP A 98 -20.38 -16.98 12.31
C ASP A 98 -19.61 -15.94 11.49
N GLN A 99 -20.16 -15.51 10.34
CA GLN A 99 -19.57 -14.43 9.53
C GLN A 99 -19.53 -13.10 10.29
N LEU A 100 -20.49 -12.82 11.17
CA LEU A 100 -20.49 -11.60 11.97
C LEU A 100 -19.28 -11.54 12.90
N THR A 101 -18.96 -12.66 13.57
CA THR A 101 -17.76 -12.76 14.41
C THR A 101 -16.49 -12.52 13.60
N ASN A 102 -16.37 -13.15 12.42
CA ASN A 102 -15.24 -12.96 11.53
C ASN A 102 -15.10 -11.51 11.05
N MET A 103 -16.21 -10.81 10.80
CA MET A 103 -16.19 -9.39 10.43
C MET A 103 -15.66 -8.52 11.58
N ILE A 104 -16.07 -8.79 12.82
CA ILE A 104 -15.58 -8.07 14.00
C ILE A 104 -14.08 -8.28 14.17
N GLU A 105 -13.60 -9.51 14.03
CA GLU A 105 -12.17 -9.86 14.09
C GLU A 105 -11.39 -9.13 13.00
N THR A 106 -11.84 -9.23 11.75
CA THR A 106 -11.19 -8.58 10.59
C THR A 106 -11.09 -7.06 10.77
N LEU A 107 -12.15 -6.41 11.27
CA LEU A 107 -12.13 -4.98 11.56
C LEU A 107 -11.21 -4.61 12.72
N SER A 108 -11.13 -5.47 13.74
CA SER A 108 -10.24 -5.28 14.89
C SER A 108 -8.77 -5.41 14.49
N ASP A 109 -8.45 -6.40 13.65
CA ASP A 109 -7.11 -6.57 13.08
C ASP A 109 -6.72 -5.39 12.19
N TRP A 110 -7.66 -4.88 11.40
CA TRP A 110 -7.43 -3.70 10.56
C TRP A 110 -7.19 -2.43 11.41
N LEU A 111 -7.95 -2.27 12.50
CA LEU A 111 -7.73 -1.20 13.47
C LEU A 111 -6.34 -1.31 14.11
N GLY A 112 -5.98 -2.48 14.62
CA GLY A 112 -4.67 -2.72 15.23
C GLY A 112 -3.52 -2.50 14.24
N THR A 113 -3.68 -2.91 12.99
CA THR A 113 -2.71 -2.65 11.93
C THR A 113 -2.56 -1.15 11.65
N SER A 114 -3.67 -0.42 11.63
CA SER A 114 -3.68 1.03 11.42
C SER A 114 -3.00 1.79 12.56
N ASP A 115 -3.27 1.39 13.80
CA ASP A 115 -2.63 1.97 14.99
C ASP A 115 -1.12 1.69 15.02
N ASN A 116 -0.70 0.46 14.69
CA ASN A 116 0.72 0.11 14.58
C ASN A 116 1.43 0.92 13.49
N LEU A 117 0.80 1.09 12.32
CA LEU A 117 1.34 1.91 11.24
C LEU A 117 1.49 3.37 11.68
N LEU A 118 0.51 3.91 12.38
CA LEU A 118 0.55 5.26 12.93
C LEU A 118 1.68 5.41 13.96
N HIS A 119 1.85 4.42 14.84
CA HIS A 119 2.94 4.41 15.81
C HIS A 119 4.31 4.40 15.13
N HIS A 120 4.50 3.55 14.12
CA HIS A 120 5.75 3.50 13.34
C HIS A 120 6.05 4.84 12.64
N ILE A 121 5.04 5.51 12.09
CA ILE A 121 5.21 6.85 11.50
C ILE A 121 5.66 7.85 12.57
N GLN A 122 5.03 7.84 13.75
CA GLN A 122 5.40 8.73 14.86
C GLN A 122 6.85 8.49 15.34
N GLU A 123 7.27 7.23 15.45
CA GLU A 123 8.65 6.88 15.79
C GLU A 123 9.65 7.38 14.73
N LYS A 124 9.32 7.23 13.45
CA LYS A 124 10.16 7.73 12.35
C LYS A 124 10.30 9.24 12.36
N ILE A 125 9.23 9.98 12.69
CA ILE A 125 9.27 11.44 12.86
C ILE A 125 10.22 11.79 14.02
N LYS A 126 10.02 11.18 15.19
CA LYS A 126 10.87 11.45 16.37
C LYS A 126 12.34 11.14 16.12
N TRP A 127 12.62 10.03 15.45
CA TRP A 127 13.99 9.67 15.05
C TRP A 127 14.58 10.70 14.09
N ALA A 128 13.82 11.17 13.10
CA ALA A 128 14.27 12.17 12.14
C ALA A 128 14.56 13.52 12.82
N ASP A 129 13.70 13.95 13.75
CA ASP A 129 13.89 15.18 14.53
C ASP A 129 15.16 15.09 15.39
N THR A 130 15.31 14.00 16.15
CA THR A 130 16.48 13.78 17.00
C THR A 130 17.78 13.75 16.19
N THR A 131 17.76 13.06 15.04
CA THR A 131 18.92 12.97 14.15
C THR A 131 19.24 14.33 13.51
N SER A 132 18.21 15.09 13.12
CA SER A 132 18.36 16.45 12.58
C SER A 132 18.98 17.39 13.62
N GLU A 133 18.52 17.35 14.87
CA GLU A 133 19.08 18.15 15.96
C GLU A 133 20.53 17.78 16.28
N LEU A 134 20.85 16.48 16.37
CA LEU A 134 22.21 16.00 16.56
C LEU A 134 23.14 16.45 15.42
N ASN A 135 22.69 16.31 14.18
CA ASN A 135 23.46 16.73 13.01
C ASN A 135 23.69 18.25 13.00
N LYS A 136 22.68 19.05 13.34
CA LYS A 136 22.82 20.52 13.49
C LYS A 136 23.84 20.88 14.57
N LYS A 137 23.82 20.18 15.71
CA LYS A 137 24.77 20.40 16.80
C LYS A 137 26.20 20.04 16.37
N HIS A 138 26.41 18.87 15.78
CA HIS A 138 27.72 18.44 15.29
C HIS A 138 28.27 19.39 14.21
N GLN A 139 27.41 19.84 13.30
CA GLN A 139 27.79 20.80 12.26
C GLN A 139 28.25 22.13 12.89
N LYS A 140 27.51 22.64 13.88
CA LYS A 140 27.88 23.86 14.60
C LYS A 140 29.20 23.71 15.35
N GLU A 141 29.39 22.62 16.09
CA GLU A 141 30.65 22.35 16.81
C GLU A 141 31.84 22.23 15.84
N PHE A 142 31.64 21.63 14.67
CA PHE A 142 32.66 21.56 13.63
C PHE A 142 33.01 22.95 13.08
N GLU A 143 32.01 23.77 12.77
CA GLU A 143 32.20 25.14 12.29
C GLU A 143 32.95 26.01 13.32
N ASP A 144 32.57 25.92 14.60
CA ASP A 144 33.24 26.65 15.69
C ASP A 144 34.71 26.26 15.82
N ARG A 145 35.04 24.96 15.74
CA ARG A 145 36.42 24.45 15.76
C ARG A 145 37.23 24.90 14.55
N VAL A 146 36.62 24.91 13.36
CA VAL A 146 37.26 25.40 12.14
C VAL A 146 37.57 26.90 12.27
N GLU A 147 36.66 27.69 12.83
CA GLU A 147 36.86 29.12 13.01
C GLU A 147 37.94 29.43 14.07
N GLU A 148 37.99 28.66 15.16
CA GLU A 148 39.07 28.76 16.15
C GLU A 148 40.44 28.41 15.55
N ALA A 149 40.53 27.32 14.77
CA ALA A 149 41.75 26.94 14.06
C ALA A 149 42.19 28.02 13.04
N LYS A 150 41.25 28.62 12.31
CA LYS A 150 41.55 29.76 11.42
C LYS A 150 42.11 30.96 12.19
N LYS A 151 41.55 31.28 13.36
CA LYS A 151 42.03 32.39 14.22
C LYS A 151 43.43 32.13 14.76
N SER A 152 43.73 30.90 15.20
CA SER A 152 45.06 30.55 15.72
C SER A 152 46.14 30.60 14.63
N VAL A 153 45.85 30.10 13.42
CA VAL A 153 46.73 30.21 12.25
C VAL A 153 46.98 31.68 11.89
N LYS A 154 45.94 32.53 11.88
CA LYS A 154 46.11 33.98 11.65
C LYS A 154 47.02 34.64 12.69
N LYS A 155 46.87 34.30 13.99
CA LYS A 155 47.76 34.79 15.05
C LYS A 155 49.22 34.37 14.81
N LEU A 156 49.47 33.10 14.52
CA LEU A 156 50.82 32.57 14.24
C LEU A 156 51.47 33.26 13.03
N ASN A 157 50.70 33.49 11.96
CA ASN A 157 51.18 34.21 10.78
C ASN A 157 51.52 35.68 11.08
N ASN A 158 50.73 36.37 11.90
CA ASN A 158 51.02 37.75 12.30
C ASN A 158 52.24 37.85 13.22
N VAL A 159 52.43 36.90 14.14
CA VAL A 159 53.62 36.82 14.99
C VAL A 159 54.87 36.52 14.16
N SER A 160 54.79 35.60 13.19
CA SER A 160 55.90 35.29 12.28
C SER A 160 56.28 36.48 11.38
N ARG A 161 55.31 37.32 11.00
CA ARG A 161 55.58 38.59 10.30
C ARG A 161 56.27 39.62 11.20
N GLN A 162 55.92 39.70 12.49
CA GLN A 162 56.57 40.61 13.44
C GLN A 162 58.01 40.18 13.81
N THR A 163 58.30 38.88 13.93
CA THR A 163 59.66 38.40 14.22
C THR A 163 60.61 38.57 13.03
N MET A 164 60.11 38.45 11.80
CA MET A 164 60.87 38.76 10.57
C MET A 164 61.23 40.25 10.45
N THR A 165 60.43 41.17 11.03
CA THR A 165 60.75 42.61 10.99
C THR A 165 61.82 43.06 11.99
N TYR A 166 62.12 42.26 13.02
CA TYR A 166 63.17 42.56 14.01
C TYR A 166 64.48 41.76 13.83
N GLY A 167 64.48 40.71 12.99
CA GLY A 167 65.68 39.93 12.67
C GLY A 167 66.50 40.44 11.48
N GLY A 168 66.07 41.53 10.84
CA GLY A 168 66.65 42.06 9.59
C GLY A 168 67.58 43.26 9.77
N MET A 169 68.48 43.27 10.77
CA MET A 169 69.60 44.23 10.83
C MET A 169 70.77 43.59 11.58
N THR A 170 71.70 42.95 10.86
CA THR A 170 73.13 42.87 11.22
C THR A 170 73.90 42.23 10.06
N THR A 171 74.09 42.98 8.97
CA THR A 171 75.28 42.77 8.15
C THR A 171 76.39 43.59 8.81
N PHE A 172 77.15 42.94 9.69
CA PHE A 172 78.46 43.42 10.13
C PHE A 172 79.41 43.35 8.93
N SER A 173 79.61 44.47 8.25
CA SER A 173 80.74 44.64 7.35
C SER A 173 81.92 45.11 8.19
N LEU A 174 82.81 44.18 8.53
CA LEU A 174 84.15 44.46 9.02
C LEU A 174 84.95 45.12 7.88
N ASN A 175 85.28 46.39 8.03
CA ASN A 175 86.39 47.00 7.31
C ASN A 175 87.45 47.41 8.35
N LEU A 176 88.55 46.67 8.34
CA LEU A 176 89.77 46.89 9.10
C LEU A 176 90.85 47.33 8.08
N GLU A 177 91.42 48.52 8.29
CA GLU A 177 92.76 49.06 7.92
C GLU A 177 93.27 48.82 6.48
N GLU A 178 93.79 49.78 5.71
CA GLU A 178 94.74 50.89 5.97
C GLU A 178 94.52 52.03 4.96
#